data_AF-A0A1I6T4N9-F1
#
_entry.id   AF-A0A1I6T4N9-F1
#
_cell.length_a   1.000
_cell.length_b   1.000
_cell.length_c   1.000
_cell.angle_alpha   90.00
_cell.angle_beta   90.00
_cell.angle_gamma   90.00
#
_symmetry.space_group_name_H-M   'P 1'
#
loop_
_entity.id
_entity.type
_entity.pdbx_description
1 polymer ?
#
loop_
_entity_poly.entity_id
_entity_poly.type
_entity_poly.pdbx_seq_one_letter_code
_entity_poly.pdbx_strand_id
1 'polypeptide(L)'
;MIWDREAVPVTGTQNFSINTYPYDRYSKMAHFGGAFEPGKMENTYHTFRAGGLDWLILSLEFGTRDKILRWAGEVIEAHPKHRVIINTHDYMYSDDTRMSIDRDHSWVPQRYGVGEDTGDESVNDGEMMWEKLVNRYPNVLLVFSGHVLHSGTGQLVSTGIHGNDVYQMLANYQSGVEGSENGGNGFLRIVTIDPENKTISVKTYSPYINGYKTEPDQQFVFENVQLH
;
A
#
# COMPACT_ATOMS: atom_id res chain seq x y z
N MET A 1 -6.36 -2.28 3.96
CA MET A 1 -7.01 -3.28 3.08
C MET A 1 -6.96 -2.68 1.70
N ILE A 2 -6.49 -3.46 0.76
CA ILE A 2 -6.14 -2.99 -0.57
C ILE A 2 -7.32 -3.32 -1.50
N TRP A 3 -7.83 -2.31 -2.22
CA TRP A 3 -9.03 -2.42 -3.06
C TRP A 3 -8.65 -2.54 -4.53
N ASP A 4 -9.25 -3.52 -5.23
CA ASP A 4 -8.96 -3.79 -6.63
C ASP A 4 -10.15 -3.37 -7.51
N ARG A 5 -9.92 -2.43 -8.42
CA ARG A 5 -10.83 -2.10 -9.52
C ARG A 5 -10.43 -2.97 -10.71
N GLU A 6 -10.87 -4.22 -10.65
CA GLU A 6 -10.80 -5.27 -11.68
C GLU A 6 -9.49 -5.37 -12.50
N ALA A 7 -8.56 -6.19 -11.99
CA ALA A 7 -7.53 -6.84 -12.82
C ALA A 7 -8.09 -7.94 -13.77
N VAL A 8 -9.37 -8.33 -13.66
CA VAL A 8 -10.05 -9.34 -14.50
C VAL A 8 -11.56 -9.03 -14.53
N PRO A 9 -12.28 -9.19 -15.67
CA PRO A 9 -13.74 -9.02 -15.72
C PRO A 9 -14.43 -10.15 -14.95
N VAL A 10 -14.52 -10.00 -13.64
CA VAL A 10 -15.36 -10.83 -12.80
C VAL A 10 -16.15 -9.89 -11.93
N THR A 11 -17.46 -9.87 -12.18
CA THR A 11 -18.51 -9.18 -11.41
C THR A 11 -18.54 -9.51 -9.90
N GLY A 12 -17.50 -10.14 -9.33
CA GLY A 12 -17.39 -10.65 -7.98
C GLY A 12 -16.62 -9.77 -6.99
N THR A 13 -15.58 -9.04 -7.40
CA THR A 13 -14.72 -8.26 -6.47
C THR A 13 -15.37 -6.96 -5.99
N GLN A 14 -16.08 -6.23 -6.86
CA GLN A 14 -16.94 -5.11 -6.44
C GLN A 14 -18.07 -5.60 -5.51
N ASN A 15 -18.71 -6.73 -5.85
CA ASN A 15 -19.81 -7.29 -5.06
C ASN A 15 -19.36 -7.85 -3.70
N PHE A 16 -18.15 -8.42 -3.58
CA PHE A 16 -17.60 -8.85 -2.29
C PHE A 16 -17.27 -7.67 -1.38
N SER A 17 -16.67 -6.62 -1.94
CA SER A 17 -16.27 -5.42 -1.20
C SER A 17 -17.47 -4.65 -0.64
N ILE A 18 -18.49 -4.38 -1.46
CA ILE A 18 -19.70 -3.68 -1.05
C ILE A 18 -20.46 -4.46 0.05
N ASN A 19 -20.52 -5.78 -0.06
CA ASN A 19 -21.28 -6.61 0.90
C ASN A 19 -20.51 -6.93 2.19
N THR A 20 -19.18 -6.99 2.14
CA THR A 20 -18.36 -7.39 3.31
C THR A 20 -17.84 -6.18 4.09
N TYR A 21 -17.54 -5.08 3.38
CA TYR A 21 -16.98 -3.87 3.98
C TYR A 21 -17.79 -2.60 3.61
N PRO A 22 -19.08 -2.53 4.01
CA PRO A 22 -19.96 -1.46 3.57
C PRO A 22 -19.55 -0.09 4.13
N TYR A 23 -19.50 0.91 3.26
CA TYR A 23 -19.13 2.30 3.60
C TYR A 23 -19.87 2.81 4.85
N ASP A 24 -21.19 2.62 4.94
CA ASP A 24 -22.02 3.12 6.04
C ASP A 24 -21.63 2.58 7.43
N ARG A 25 -20.96 1.43 7.47
CA ARG A 25 -20.43 0.86 8.72
C ARG A 25 -19.07 1.45 9.05
N TYR A 26 -18.16 1.47 8.08
CA TYR A 26 -16.76 1.85 8.31
C TYR A 26 -16.54 3.36 8.38
N SER A 27 -17.35 4.14 7.67
CA SER A 27 -17.33 5.62 7.72
C SER A 27 -17.69 6.20 9.10
N LYS A 28 -18.30 5.39 9.98
CA LYS A 28 -18.67 5.77 11.35
C LYS A 28 -17.61 5.40 12.39
N MET A 29 -16.52 4.75 11.98
CA MET A 29 -15.43 4.42 12.90
C MET A 29 -14.69 5.68 13.35
N ALA A 30 -14.23 5.70 14.60
CA ALA A 30 -13.58 6.88 15.19
C ALA A 30 -12.33 7.35 14.40
N HIS A 31 -11.67 6.45 13.69
CA HIS A 31 -10.45 6.72 12.93
C HIS A 31 -10.71 7.06 11.46
N PHE A 32 -11.95 6.97 10.98
CA PHE A 32 -12.27 7.30 9.60
C PHE A 32 -12.16 8.81 9.37
N GLY A 33 -11.28 9.21 8.46
CA GLY A 33 -11.07 10.61 8.12
C GLY A 33 -11.94 11.06 6.94
N GLY A 34 -12.05 10.23 5.91
CA GLY A 34 -12.86 10.53 4.73
C GLY A 34 -12.64 9.56 3.57
N ALA A 35 -13.42 9.76 2.52
CA ALA A 35 -13.30 9.08 1.24
C ALA A 35 -13.30 10.10 0.10
N PHE A 36 -12.64 9.78 -1.01
CA PHE A 36 -12.74 10.60 -2.22
C PHE A 36 -14.19 10.67 -2.73
N GLU A 37 -14.85 9.51 -2.80
CA GLU A 37 -16.25 9.38 -3.20
C GLU A 37 -17.09 8.89 -2.00
N PRO A 38 -18.04 9.69 -1.49
CA PRO A 38 -18.98 9.21 -0.48
C PRO A 38 -19.71 7.94 -0.93
N GLY A 39 -19.80 6.93 -0.06
CA GLY A 39 -20.39 5.63 -0.38
C GLY A 39 -19.40 4.60 -0.93
N LYS A 40 -18.15 4.99 -1.20
CA LYS A 40 -17.09 4.13 -1.74
C LYS A 40 -15.94 3.98 -0.76
N MET A 41 -15.29 2.81 -0.77
CA MET A 41 -14.21 2.46 0.16
C MET A 41 -12.84 2.35 -0.52
N GLU A 42 -12.82 2.39 -1.85
CA GLU A 42 -11.65 2.20 -2.72
C GLU A 42 -10.54 3.21 -2.41
N ASN A 43 -10.92 4.45 -2.11
CA ASN A 43 -10.01 5.55 -1.81
C ASN A 43 -10.44 6.25 -0.52
N THR A 44 -9.77 5.91 0.58
CA THR A 44 -10.11 6.42 1.92
C THR A 44 -8.87 6.83 2.69
N TYR A 45 -9.04 7.73 3.66
CA TYR A 45 -8.01 8.00 4.64
C TYR A 45 -8.51 7.84 6.06
N HIS A 46 -7.60 7.46 6.94
CA HIS A 46 -7.85 7.24 8.37
C HIS A 46 -6.78 7.95 9.18
N THR A 47 -7.15 8.44 10.36
CA THR A 47 -6.21 9.05 11.31
C THR A 47 -6.32 8.41 12.67
N PHE A 48 -5.17 8.24 13.33
CA PHE A 48 -5.11 7.71 14.67
C PHE A 48 -3.83 8.17 15.38
N ARG A 49 -3.81 8.02 16.70
CA ARG A 49 -2.64 8.33 17.52
C ARG A 49 -2.12 7.06 18.19
N ALA A 50 -0.85 6.78 18.01
CA ALA A 50 -0.18 5.61 18.59
C ALA A 50 1.33 5.87 18.74
N GLY A 51 1.95 5.30 19.78
CA GLY A 51 3.40 5.48 20.01
C GLY A 51 3.82 6.95 20.21
N GLY A 52 2.90 7.80 20.71
CA GLY A 52 3.16 9.24 20.86
C GLY A 52 3.11 10.06 19.56
N LEU A 53 2.82 9.42 18.42
CA LEU A 53 2.79 10.03 17.09
C LEU A 53 1.37 10.06 16.53
N ASP A 54 1.10 11.04 15.66
CA ASP A 54 -0.12 11.12 14.87
C ASP A 54 0.14 10.46 13.51
N TRP A 55 -0.79 9.61 13.08
CA TRP A 55 -0.67 8.78 11.89
C TRP A 55 -1.80 9.04 10.92
N LEU A 56 -1.48 9.05 9.62
CA LEU A 56 -2.45 9.10 8.55
C LEU A 56 -2.22 7.90 7.62
N ILE A 57 -3.26 7.09 7.42
CA ILE A 57 -3.23 5.99 6.45
C ILE A 57 -4.06 6.42 5.24
N LEU A 58 -3.44 6.47 4.06
CA LEU A 58 -4.13 6.55 2.77
C LEU A 58 -4.26 5.14 2.19
N SER A 59 -5.48 4.68 2.01
CA SER A 59 -5.77 3.47 1.24
C SER A 59 -6.20 3.86 -0.15
N LEU A 60 -5.44 3.45 -1.16
CA LEU A 60 -5.63 3.81 -2.56
C LEU A 60 -5.97 2.55 -3.37
N GLU A 61 -6.74 2.77 -4.43
CA GLU A 61 -7.16 1.73 -5.38
C GLU A 61 -6.01 1.17 -6.22
N PHE A 62 -6.20 -0.04 -6.76
CA PHE A 62 -5.39 -0.58 -7.85
C PHE A 62 -5.33 0.37 -9.04
N GLY A 63 -4.13 0.54 -9.60
CA GLY A 63 -3.89 1.46 -10.71
C GLY A 63 -4.33 2.87 -10.33
N THR A 64 -3.82 3.38 -9.21
CA THR A 64 -4.31 4.64 -8.62
C THR A 64 -4.35 5.75 -9.67
N ARG A 65 -5.53 6.34 -9.88
CA ARG A 65 -5.73 7.32 -10.94
C ARG A 65 -5.14 8.69 -10.62
N ASP A 66 -4.84 9.47 -11.65
CA ASP A 66 -4.28 10.82 -11.49
C ASP A 66 -5.14 11.74 -10.62
N LYS A 67 -6.47 11.72 -10.75
CA LYS A 67 -7.36 12.50 -9.87
C LYS A 67 -7.29 12.05 -8.41
N ILE A 68 -7.06 10.76 -8.17
CA ILE A 68 -6.94 10.21 -6.81
C ILE A 68 -5.60 10.59 -6.21
N LEU A 69 -4.51 10.60 -6.99
CA LEU A 69 -3.21 11.09 -6.52
C LEU A 69 -3.28 12.57 -6.11
N ARG A 70 -3.99 13.41 -6.88
CA ARG A 70 -4.18 14.82 -6.49
C ARG A 70 -4.97 14.95 -5.19
N TRP A 71 -6.09 14.24 -5.06
CA TRP A 71 -6.86 14.21 -3.81
C TRP A 71 -6.04 13.70 -2.63
N ALA A 72 -5.25 12.64 -2.80
CA ALA A 72 -4.37 12.13 -1.76
C ALA A 72 -3.34 13.18 -1.33
N GLY A 73 -2.82 13.96 -2.28
CA GLY A 73 -1.98 15.13 -2.01
C GLY A 73 -2.67 16.16 -1.12
N GLU A 74 -3.90 16.57 -1.48
CA GLU A 74 -4.70 17.51 -0.66
C GLU A 74 -4.92 16.98 0.76
N VAL A 75 -5.16 15.68 0.92
CA VAL A 75 -5.28 15.04 2.23
C VAL A 75 -3.96 15.13 3.01
N ILE A 76 -2.81 14.84 2.40
CA ILE A 76 -1.51 14.94 3.07
C ILE A 76 -1.22 16.38 3.50
N GLU A 77 -1.48 17.36 2.62
CA GLU A 77 -1.28 18.78 2.88
C GLU A 77 -2.14 19.30 4.05
N ALA A 78 -3.36 18.76 4.20
CA ALA A 78 -4.23 19.07 5.34
C ALA A 78 -3.76 18.44 6.67
N HIS A 79 -2.79 17.51 6.64
CA HIS A 79 -2.33 16.74 7.80
C HIS A 79 -0.80 16.80 8.00
N PRO A 80 -0.17 18.00 8.03
CA PRO A 80 1.29 18.14 7.96
C PRO A 80 2.04 17.58 9.19
N LYS A 81 1.33 17.33 10.30
CA LYS A 81 1.89 16.74 11.53
C LYS A 81 1.80 15.21 11.59
N HIS A 82 1.07 14.59 10.68
CA HIS A 82 0.88 13.14 10.67
C HIS A 82 2.00 12.46 9.89
N ARG A 83 2.38 11.25 10.34
CA ARG A 83 3.25 10.35 9.57
C ARG A 83 2.36 9.58 8.63
N VAL A 84 2.66 9.68 7.34
CA VAL A 84 1.80 9.15 6.28
C VAL A 84 2.25 7.75 5.92
N ILE A 85 1.29 6.84 5.94
CA ILE A 85 1.37 5.48 5.42
C ILE A 85 0.47 5.43 4.18
N ILE A 86 1.04 5.02 3.05
CA ILE A 86 0.28 4.77 1.83
C ILE A 86 0.13 3.25 1.68
N ASN A 87 -1.09 2.79 1.46
CA ASN A 87 -1.42 1.39 1.25
C ASN A 87 -2.20 1.27 -0.07
N THR A 88 -1.61 0.63 -1.08
CA THR A 88 -2.18 0.50 -2.43
C THR A 88 -2.02 -0.93 -2.94
N HIS A 89 -2.68 -1.32 -4.03
CA HIS A 89 -2.61 -2.69 -4.55
C HIS A 89 -1.29 -3.00 -5.23
N ASP A 90 -0.86 -2.09 -6.07
CA ASP A 90 0.29 -2.20 -6.95
C ASP A 90 1.22 -1.01 -6.71
N TYR A 91 2.50 -1.29 -6.47
CA TYR A 91 3.52 -0.25 -6.29
C TYR A 91 4.94 -0.83 -6.39
N MET A 92 5.31 -1.73 -5.48
CA MET A 92 6.62 -2.41 -5.50
C MET A 92 6.55 -3.67 -6.36
N TYR A 93 7.65 -3.97 -7.05
CA TYR A 93 7.86 -5.24 -7.76
C TYR A 93 8.76 -6.17 -6.94
N SER A 94 8.86 -7.43 -7.37
CA SER A 94 9.57 -8.48 -6.62
C SER A 94 11.09 -8.47 -6.78
N ASP A 95 11.63 -7.47 -7.47
CA ASP A 95 13.06 -7.27 -7.74
C ASP A 95 13.63 -6.08 -6.96
N ASP A 96 12.96 -5.70 -5.86
CA ASP A 96 13.31 -4.55 -5.01
C ASP A 96 13.27 -3.20 -5.73
N THR A 97 12.55 -3.11 -6.86
CA THR A 97 12.27 -1.84 -7.55
C THR A 97 10.79 -1.49 -7.51
N ARG A 98 10.47 -0.22 -7.81
CA ARG A 98 9.09 0.18 -8.08
C ARG A 98 8.64 -0.36 -9.43
N MET A 99 7.39 -0.79 -9.47
CA MET A 99 6.70 -1.17 -10.70
C MET A 99 6.76 -0.03 -11.71
N SER A 100 7.13 -0.35 -12.94
CA SER A 100 7.14 0.61 -14.04
C SER A 100 6.93 -0.10 -15.36
N ILE A 101 6.07 0.47 -16.21
CA ILE A 101 5.90 0.02 -17.59
C ILE A 101 7.22 0.08 -18.38
N ASP A 102 8.08 1.05 -18.09
CA ASP A 102 9.38 1.27 -18.75
C ASP A 102 10.42 0.21 -18.38
N ARG A 103 10.17 -0.57 -17.32
CA ARG A 103 10.99 -1.72 -16.90
C ARG A 103 10.48 -3.05 -17.45
N ASP A 104 9.47 -3.03 -18.33
CA ASP A 104 8.82 -4.22 -18.87
C ASP A 104 8.21 -5.15 -17.80
N HIS A 105 7.80 -4.59 -16.65
CA HIS A 105 7.15 -5.37 -15.59
C HIS A 105 5.76 -5.86 -16.03
N SER A 106 5.45 -7.12 -15.75
CA SER A 106 4.27 -7.81 -16.30
C SER A 106 2.94 -7.37 -15.71
N TRP A 107 2.92 -7.01 -14.42
CA TRP A 107 1.69 -6.74 -13.66
C TRP A 107 1.45 -5.25 -13.40
N VAL A 108 2.00 -4.38 -14.23
CA VAL A 108 1.73 -2.94 -14.11
C VAL A 108 0.29 -2.64 -14.53
N PRO A 109 -0.39 -1.66 -13.88
CA PRO A 109 -1.81 -1.38 -14.14
C PRO A 109 -2.10 -1.03 -15.59
N GLN A 110 -1.13 -0.47 -16.32
CA GLN A 110 -1.24 -0.15 -17.74
C GLN A 110 -1.41 -1.39 -18.64
N ARG A 111 -1.08 -2.60 -18.15
CA ARG A 111 -1.28 -3.86 -18.88
C ARG A 111 -2.63 -4.53 -18.61
N TYR A 112 -3.47 -3.90 -17.78
CA TYR A 112 -4.84 -4.33 -17.51
C TYR A 112 -5.85 -3.48 -18.27
N GLY A 113 -7.14 -3.85 -18.24
CA GLY A 113 -8.19 -3.07 -18.90
C GLY A 113 -8.29 -1.62 -18.43
N VAL A 114 -7.91 -1.34 -17.18
CA VAL A 114 -7.82 0.03 -16.64
C VAL A 114 -6.70 0.87 -17.29
N GLY A 115 -5.73 0.24 -17.96
CA GLY A 115 -4.66 0.91 -18.69
C GLY A 115 -5.13 1.73 -19.90
N GLU A 116 -6.37 1.49 -20.36
CA GLU A 116 -7.00 2.27 -21.44
C GLU A 116 -7.56 3.62 -20.94
N ASP A 117 -7.69 3.81 -19.63
CA ASP A 117 -8.21 5.05 -19.05
C ASP A 117 -7.25 6.24 -19.33
N THR A 118 -7.81 7.38 -19.75
CA THR A 118 -7.05 8.58 -20.15
C THR A 118 -7.39 9.81 -19.31
N GLY A 119 -6.49 10.80 -19.34
CA GLY A 119 -6.67 12.06 -18.62
C GLY A 119 -6.70 11.85 -17.10
N ASP A 120 -7.72 12.39 -16.45
CA ASP A 120 -7.86 12.28 -14.99
C ASP A 120 -8.14 10.86 -14.48
N GLU A 121 -8.54 9.97 -15.37
CA GLU A 121 -8.72 8.55 -15.07
C GLU A 121 -7.46 7.73 -15.35
N SER A 122 -6.38 8.31 -15.88
CA SER A 122 -5.16 7.55 -16.16
C SER A 122 -4.56 6.92 -14.91
N VAL A 123 -4.26 5.63 -15.01
CA VAL A 123 -3.69 4.81 -13.95
C VAL A 123 -2.18 5.05 -13.81
N ASN A 124 -1.68 4.88 -12.59
CA ASN A 124 -0.27 5.07 -12.26
C ASN A 124 0.34 3.78 -11.71
N ASP A 125 1.48 3.38 -12.26
CA ASP A 125 2.34 2.36 -11.63
C ASP A 125 3.15 2.95 -10.47
N GLY A 126 3.93 2.12 -9.80
CA GLY A 126 4.70 2.51 -8.62
C GLY A 126 5.68 3.66 -8.86
N GLU A 127 6.36 3.71 -10.02
CA GLU A 127 7.27 4.81 -10.33
C GLU A 127 6.51 6.11 -10.59
N MET A 128 5.39 6.05 -11.31
CA MET A 128 4.55 7.23 -11.51
C MET A 128 3.96 7.75 -10.19
N MET A 129 3.51 6.87 -9.30
CA MET A 129 3.07 7.24 -7.95
C MET A 129 4.19 7.86 -7.13
N TRP A 130 5.43 7.35 -7.25
CA TRP A 130 6.59 7.91 -6.58
C TRP A 130 6.84 9.36 -7.00
N GLU A 131 6.84 9.62 -8.29
CA GLU A 131 7.09 10.95 -8.87
C GLU A 131 5.98 11.95 -8.55
N LYS A 132 4.72 11.52 -8.65
CA LYS A 132 3.55 12.41 -8.52
C LYS A 132 3.12 12.66 -7.08
N LEU A 133 3.37 11.72 -6.16
CA LEU A 133 2.85 11.77 -4.80
C LEU A 133 3.91 11.45 -3.73
N VAL A 134 4.46 10.23 -3.73
CA VAL A 134 5.16 9.68 -2.56
C VAL A 134 6.40 10.50 -2.19
N ASN A 135 7.18 10.92 -3.18
CA ASN A 135 8.44 11.64 -2.93
C ASN A 135 8.24 13.13 -2.60
N ARG A 136 7.01 13.64 -2.75
CA ARG A 136 6.69 15.07 -2.76
C ARG A 136 6.44 15.66 -1.38
N TYR A 137 6.28 14.82 -0.36
CA TYR A 137 5.89 15.25 0.98
C TYR A 137 6.88 14.76 2.04
N PRO A 138 7.34 15.64 2.95
CA PRO A 138 8.35 15.30 3.95
C PRO A 138 7.84 14.31 5.01
N ASN A 139 6.53 14.21 5.17
CA ASN A 139 5.88 13.39 6.19
C ASN A 139 5.39 12.03 5.68
N VAL A 140 5.67 11.67 4.42
CA VAL A 140 5.47 10.31 3.91
C VAL A 140 6.59 9.40 4.39
N LEU A 141 6.21 8.31 5.07
CA LEU A 141 7.13 7.40 5.74
C LEU A 141 7.08 5.98 5.16
N LEU A 142 5.89 5.43 4.93
CA LEU A 142 5.71 4.03 4.55
C LEU A 142 4.85 3.90 3.29
N VAL A 143 5.20 2.96 2.42
CA VAL A 143 4.35 2.48 1.33
C VAL A 143 4.22 0.96 1.40
N PHE A 144 3.00 0.45 1.36
CA PHE A 144 2.70 -0.98 1.32
C PHE A 144 1.94 -1.33 0.03
N SER A 145 2.36 -2.44 -0.60
CA SER A 145 1.66 -3.00 -1.77
C SER A 145 1.64 -4.53 -1.77
N GLY A 146 0.86 -5.10 -2.68
CA GLY A 146 0.71 -6.53 -2.93
C GLY A 146 0.81 -6.84 -4.43
N HIS A 147 -0.17 -7.58 -4.95
CA HIS A 147 -0.42 -7.82 -6.38
C HIS A 147 0.60 -8.73 -7.10
N VAL A 148 1.89 -8.45 -6.96
CA VAL A 148 2.98 -9.15 -7.68
C VAL A 148 3.16 -10.56 -7.13
N LEU A 149 3.18 -11.56 -8.02
CA LEU A 149 3.22 -12.97 -7.65
C LEU A 149 4.64 -13.43 -7.27
N HIS A 150 5.54 -13.68 -8.24
CA HIS A 150 6.96 -14.08 -8.07
C HIS A 150 7.35 -14.57 -6.65
N SER A 151 8.35 -13.97 -5.99
CA SER A 151 8.65 -14.22 -4.57
C SER A 151 7.58 -13.68 -3.61
N GLY A 152 6.69 -12.81 -4.10
CA GLY A 152 5.67 -12.13 -3.31
C GLY A 152 6.24 -11.07 -2.37
N THR A 153 7.52 -10.76 -2.48
CA THR A 153 8.21 -9.83 -1.59
C THR A 153 9.14 -8.91 -2.37
N GLY A 154 9.32 -7.72 -1.81
CA GLY A 154 10.24 -6.71 -2.32
C GLY A 154 10.32 -5.57 -1.32
N GLN A 155 11.46 -4.92 -1.22
CA GLN A 155 11.66 -3.78 -0.34
C GLN A 155 12.59 -2.74 -0.95
N LEU A 156 12.30 -1.47 -0.68
CA LEU A 156 13.13 -0.36 -1.14
C LEU A 156 13.05 0.80 -0.16
N VAL A 157 14.21 1.37 0.17
CA VAL A 157 14.29 2.67 0.84
C VAL A 157 14.69 3.70 -0.20
N SER A 158 13.93 4.78 -0.31
CA SER A 158 14.23 5.89 -1.21
C SER A 158 14.10 7.21 -0.48
N THR A 159 15.00 8.14 -0.75
CA THR A 159 14.96 9.48 -0.17
C THR A 159 14.05 10.38 -1.01
N GLY A 160 13.02 10.95 -0.38
CA GLY A 160 12.13 11.93 -0.98
C GLY A 160 12.83 13.27 -1.25
N ILE A 161 12.17 14.18 -1.98
CA ILE A 161 12.79 15.47 -2.36
C ILE A 161 13.08 16.39 -1.17
N HIS A 162 12.50 16.09 -0.01
CA HIS A 162 12.71 16.80 1.25
C HIS A 162 13.74 16.12 2.16
N GLY A 163 14.41 15.06 1.71
CA GLY A 163 15.43 14.35 2.48
C GLY A 163 14.90 13.31 3.47
N ASN A 164 13.58 13.11 3.53
CA ASN A 164 12.96 12.02 4.30
C ASN A 164 13.17 10.68 3.60
N ASP A 165 13.43 9.63 4.38
CA ASP A 165 13.45 8.26 3.86
C ASP A 165 12.04 7.68 3.83
N VAL A 166 11.71 7.04 2.70
CA VAL A 166 10.44 6.33 2.51
C VAL A 166 10.71 4.84 2.38
N TYR A 167 10.15 4.07 3.31
CA TYR A 167 10.30 2.60 3.37
C TYR A 167 9.13 1.96 2.63
N GLN A 168 9.44 1.31 1.51
CA GLN A 168 8.47 0.77 0.56
C GLN A 168 8.54 -0.75 0.60
N MET A 169 7.40 -1.44 0.69
CA MET A 169 7.35 -2.89 0.91
C MET A 169 6.24 -3.55 0.09
N LEU A 170 6.61 -4.57 -0.68
CA LEU A 170 5.72 -5.54 -1.29
C LEU A 170 5.53 -6.73 -0.34
N ALA A 171 4.28 -7.07 -0.02
CA ALA A 171 3.88 -8.26 0.71
C ALA A 171 2.70 -8.95 0.01
N ASN A 172 2.96 -10.08 -0.65
CA ASN A 172 1.94 -10.88 -1.29
C ASN A 172 2.10 -12.35 -0.89
N TYR A 173 1.02 -12.92 -0.36
CA TYR A 173 0.97 -14.31 0.08
C TYR A 173 -0.23 -15.03 -0.52
N GLN A 174 -0.73 -14.57 -1.67
CA GLN A 174 -1.84 -15.22 -2.35
C GLN A 174 -1.40 -16.49 -3.10
N SER A 175 -2.38 -17.29 -3.51
CA SER A 175 -2.15 -18.36 -4.47
C SER A 175 -1.46 -17.85 -5.73
N GLY A 176 -0.40 -18.55 -6.18
CA GLY A 176 0.39 -18.16 -7.36
C GLY A 176 1.73 -17.49 -7.03
N VAL A 177 1.92 -17.02 -5.80
CA VAL A 177 3.26 -16.69 -5.28
C VAL A 177 4.11 -17.96 -5.22
N GLU A 178 5.38 -17.86 -5.57
CA GLU A 178 6.33 -18.98 -5.54
C GLU A 178 6.39 -19.61 -4.14
N GLY A 179 6.30 -20.94 -4.09
CA GLY A 179 6.28 -21.67 -2.83
C GLY A 179 4.99 -21.49 -2.01
N SER A 180 3.93 -20.91 -2.57
CA SER A 180 2.61 -20.86 -1.92
C SER A 180 1.97 -22.25 -1.84
N GLU A 181 1.48 -22.60 -0.65
CA GLU A 181 0.69 -23.81 -0.39
C GLU A 181 -0.70 -23.42 0.15
N ASN A 182 -1.72 -24.26 -0.07
CA ASN A 182 -3.09 -24.07 0.44
C ASN A 182 -3.65 -22.65 0.21
N GLY A 183 -3.41 -22.09 -0.98
CA GLY A 183 -3.85 -20.75 -1.34
C GLY A 183 -3.12 -19.61 -0.62
N GLY A 184 -1.96 -19.88 -0.01
CA GLY A 184 -1.14 -18.88 0.67
C GLY A 184 -0.90 -19.13 2.15
N ASN A 185 -1.49 -20.19 2.73
CA ASN A 185 -1.46 -20.50 4.16
C ASN A 185 -1.87 -19.31 5.07
N GLY A 186 -2.55 -18.28 4.57
CA GLY A 186 -3.03 -17.15 5.37
C GLY A 186 -1.93 -16.34 6.06
N PHE A 187 -0.75 -16.21 5.45
CA PHE A 187 0.31 -15.37 6.01
C PHE A 187 -0.09 -13.89 6.06
N LEU A 188 0.35 -13.22 7.13
CA LEU A 188 0.19 -11.80 7.39
C LEU A 188 1.55 -11.18 7.66
N ARG A 189 1.76 -9.97 7.15
CA ARG A 189 2.92 -9.16 7.51
C ARG A 189 2.60 -8.30 8.73
N ILE A 190 3.46 -8.41 9.74
CA ILE A 190 3.40 -7.64 10.98
C ILE A 190 4.55 -6.65 10.93
N VAL A 191 4.22 -5.37 10.99
CA VAL A 191 5.17 -4.26 11.04
C VAL A 191 5.08 -3.61 12.41
N THR A 192 6.19 -3.56 13.13
CA THR A 192 6.30 -2.91 14.43
C THR A 192 7.17 -1.68 14.28
N ILE A 193 6.58 -0.52 14.56
CA ILE A 193 7.28 0.77 14.56
C ILE A 193 7.60 1.13 16.00
N ASP A 194 8.87 1.35 16.30
CA ASP A 194 9.37 1.71 17.62
C ASP A 194 10.01 3.11 17.56
N PRO A 195 9.28 4.16 17.99
CA PRO A 195 9.79 5.52 18.02
C PRO A 195 10.94 5.76 18.99
N GLU A 196 11.01 5.00 20.09
CA GLU A 196 12.05 5.15 21.10
C GLU A 196 13.38 4.63 20.58
N ASN A 197 13.37 3.43 19.99
CA ASN A 197 14.56 2.80 19.42
C ASN A 197 14.85 3.19 17.98
N LYS A 198 13.97 3.97 17.34
CA LYS A 198 14.08 4.40 15.93
C LYS A 198 14.18 3.21 14.97
N THR A 199 13.33 2.21 15.16
CA THR A 199 13.30 1.03 14.31
C THR A 199 11.94 0.77 13.70
N ILE A 200 11.96 0.14 12.53
CA ILE A 200 10.80 -0.52 11.94
C ILE A 200 11.19 -1.98 11.74
N SER A 201 10.54 -2.90 12.45
CA SER A 201 10.78 -4.34 12.32
C SER A 201 9.63 -5.03 11.61
N VAL A 202 9.97 -5.99 10.77
CA VAL A 202 9.03 -6.75 9.94
C VAL A 202 9.12 -8.22 10.32
N LYS A 203 7.96 -8.85 10.51
CA LYS A 203 7.83 -10.31 10.67
C LYS A 203 6.63 -10.81 9.88
N THR A 204 6.71 -12.04 9.41
CA THR A 204 5.62 -12.67 8.66
C THR A 204 5.12 -13.89 9.40
N TYR A 205 3.83 -13.91 9.73
CA TYR A 205 3.20 -14.93 10.57
C TYR A 205 1.90 -15.42 9.94
N SER A 206 1.66 -16.72 9.99
CA SER A 206 0.38 -17.32 9.64
C SER A 206 -0.30 -17.84 10.91
N PRO A 207 -1.52 -17.35 11.23
CA PRO A 207 -2.34 -17.95 12.28
C PRO A 207 -2.90 -19.32 11.87
N TYR A 208 -2.98 -19.62 10.56
CA TYR A 208 -3.55 -20.87 10.06
C TYR A 208 -2.63 -22.06 10.34
N ILE A 209 -1.33 -21.92 10.04
CA ILE A 209 -0.33 -22.95 10.36
C ILE A 209 0.40 -22.69 11.68
N ASN A 210 0.04 -21.59 12.37
CA ASN A 210 0.67 -21.12 13.61
C ASN A 210 2.21 -21.05 13.51
N GLY A 211 2.71 -20.34 12.51
CA GLY A 211 4.13 -20.34 12.18
C GLY A 211 4.62 -19.04 11.56
N TYR A 212 5.90 -18.73 11.78
CA TYR A 212 6.59 -17.62 11.13
C TYR A 212 7.30 -18.11 9.88
N LYS A 213 7.31 -17.26 8.84
CA LYS A 213 8.33 -17.33 7.79
C LYS A 213 9.62 -16.72 8.32
N THR A 214 10.76 -17.39 8.12
CA THR A 214 12.07 -17.02 8.72
C THR A 214 13.10 -16.60 7.68
N GLU A 215 12.72 -16.56 6.41
CA GLU A 215 13.55 -16.11 5.32
C GLU A 215 13.90 -14.61 5.46
N PRO A 216 15.06 -14.14 4.96
CA PRO A 216 15.51 -12.75 5.18
C PRO A 216 14.56 -11.66 4.67
N ASP A 217 13.80 -11.95 3.61
CA ASP A 217 12.77 -11.08 3.04
C ASP A 217 11.43 -11.11 3.82
N GLN A 218 11.36 -11.91 4.88
CA GLN A 218 10.18 -12.11 5.73
C GLN A 218 10.40 -11.66 7.17
N GLN A 219 11.67 -11.54 7.59
CA GLN A 219 12.10 -11.03 8.90
C GLN A 219 13.31 -10.10 8.76
N PHE A 220 13.10 -8.81 8.93
CA PHE A 220 14.15 -7.80 8.83
C PHE A 220 13.83 -6.56 9.66
N VAL A 221 14.82 -5.69 9.84
CA VAL A 221 14.72 -4.45 10.63
C VAL A 221 15.35 -3.30 9.86
N PHE A 222 14.64 -2.18 9.78
CA PHE A 222 15.21 -0.89 9.43
C PHE A 222 15.65 -0.18 10.71
N GLU A 223 16.92 0.21 10.74
CA GLU A 223 17.56 0.91 11.85
C GLU A 223 17.67 2.40 11.56
N ASN A 224 17.84 3.22 12.61
CA ASN A 224 18.04 4.68 12.51
C ASN A 224 16.91 5.43 11.77
N VAL A 225 15.67 4.94 11.91
CA VAL A 225 14.49 5.52 11.25
C VAL A 225 14.19 6.92 11.78
N GLN A 226 14.07 7.88 10.88
CA GLN A 226 13.68 9.25 11.24
C GLN A 226 12.16 9.36 11.29
N LEU A 227 11.62 9.42 12.52
CA LEU A 227 10.17 9.47 12.77
C LEU A 227 9.69 10.87 13.18
N HIS A 228 10.55 11.88 13.14
CA HIS A 228 10.31 13.23 13.66
C HIS A 228 9.92 14.25 12.58
#